data_AF-A0A3S0XHL6-F1
#
_entry.id   AF-A0A3S0XHL6-F1
#
_cell.length_a   1.000
_cell.length_b   1.000
_cell.length_c   1.000
_cell.angle_alpha   90.00
_cell.angle_beta   90.00
_cell.angle_gamma   90.00
#
_symmetry.space_group_name_H-M   'P 1'
#
loop_
_entity.id
_entity.type
_entity.pdbx_description
1 polymer ?
#
loop_
_entity_poly.entity_id
_entity_poly.type
_entity_poly.pdbx_seq_one_letter_code
_entity_poly.pdbx_strand_id
1 'polypeptide(L)'
;MDQYNGSDLLGVALKIESAKALIVSLNLSVGMKKNPNVPPFVEYREDRSNHYFKSNYDLQINLVADINKRFFSDEPSKVLPFLDKWFFNHAGTIYRAILRDSNYAFLQPERIFLMEDGEPIFISPLKHYYPHNCASRYDHQHCLKQEL
;
A
#
# COMPACT_ATOMS: atom_id res chain seq x y z
N MET A 1 -2.38 18.23 -23.68
CA MET A 1 -1.06 18.63 -23.15
C MET A 1 -0.57 19.90 -23.83
N ASP A 2 -0.85 20.05 -25.12
CA ASP A 2 -0.31 21.09 -26.01
C ASP A 2 -0.65 22.54 -25.64
N GLN A 3 -1.65 22.79 -24.78
CA GLN A 3 -2.01 24.14 -24.35
C GLN A 3 -1.23 24.66 -23.14
N TYR A 4 -0.71 23.79 -22.28
CA TYR A 4 -0.17 24.20 -20.97
C TYR A 4 1.26 23.71 -20.71
N ASN A 5 1.75 22.69 -21.41
CA ASN A 5 3.15 22.31 -21.28
C ASN A 5 4.03 23.42 -21.89
N GLY A 6 5.00 23.93 -21.12
CA GLY A 6 5.83 25.09 -21.50
C GLY A 6 5.22 26.46 -21.19
N SER A 7 4.03 26.55 -20.59
CA SER A 7 3.44 27.83 -20.19
C SER A 7 4.26 28.51 -19.10
N ASP A 8 4.26 29.85 -19.08
CA ASP A 8 4.95 30.61 -18.05
C ASP A 8 4.29 30.46 -16.67
N LEU A 9 5.12 30.19 -15.67
CA LEU A 9 4.80 30.22 -14.24
C LEU A 9 5.82 31.13 -13.55
N LEU A 10 5.48 32.42 -13.45
CA LEU A 10 6.30 33.43 -12.77
C LEU A 10 7.73 33.53 -13.35
N GLY A 11 7.86 33.47 -14.68
CA GLY A 11 9.16 33.51 -15.38
C GLY A 11 9.84 32.13 -15.54
N VAL A 12 9.20 31.04 -15.12
CA VAL A 12 9.71 29.66 -15.28
C VAL A 12 8.71 28.83 -16.09
N ALA A 13 9.19 28.09 -17.09
CA ALA A 13 8.33 27.23 -17.89
C ALA A 13 7.81 26.02 -17.10
N LEU A 14 6.49 25.82 -17.10
CA LEU A 14 5.86 24.60 -16.62
C LEU A 14 6.33 23.40 -17.45
N LYS A 15 6.78 22.34 -16.78
CA LYS A 15 7.13 21.07 -17.41
C LYS A 15 6.19 19.97 -16.93
N ILE A 16 5.55 19.31 -17.89
CA ILE A 16 4.80 18.07 -17.67
C ILE A 16 5.57 16.96 -18.37
N GLU A 17 6.05 16.01 -17.58
CA GLU A 17 6.96 14.96 -18.04
C GLU A 17 6.27 13.58 -18.02
N SER A 18 6.70 12.71 -18.93
CA SER A 18 6.25 11.33 -18.99
C SER A 18 7.08 10.48 -18.04
N ALA A 19 6.39 9.67 -17.24
CA ALA A 19 7.03 8.57 -16.53
C ALA A 19 7.03 7.33 -17.43
N LYS A 20 8.21 6.73 -17.60
CA LYS A 20 8.41 5.46 -18.31
C LYS A 20 7.65 4.33 -17.64
N ALA A 21 7.66 4.32 -16.31
CA ALA A 21 7.07 3.27 -15.50
C ALA A 21 6.93 3.70 -14.04
N LEU A 22 6.34 2.82 -13.24
CA LEU A 22 6.21 2.99 -11.81
C LEU A 22 6.68 1.72 -11.09
N ILE A 23 7.61 1.87 -10.14
CA ILE A 23 7.90 0.84 -9.15
C ILE A 23 7.12 1.19 -7.88
N VAL A 24 6.46 0.19 -7.30
CA VAL A 24 5.89 0.30 -5.96
C VAL A 24 6.67 -0.57 -5.00
N SER A 25 7.29 0.06 -4.00
CA SER A 25 7.84 -0.62 -2.84
C SER A 25 6.72 -0.71 -1.80
N LEU A 26 6.12 -1.89 -1.67
CA LEU A 26 4.98 -2.14 -0.83
C LEU A 26 5.44 -2.71 0.51
N ASN A 27 5.27 -1.92 1.57
CA ASN A 27 5.55 -2.33 2.93
C ASN A 27 4.26 -2.69 3.68
N LEU A 28 4.30 -3.73 4.50
CA LEU A 28 3.25 -4.12 5.42
C LEU A 28 3.83 -4.30 6.81
N SER A 29 3.32 -3.54 7.78
CA SER A 29 3.56 -3.77 9.20
C SER A 29 2.26 -4.23 9.87
N VAL A 30 2.37 -5.23 10.74
CA VAL A 30 1.22 -5.80 11.45
C VAL A 30 1.55 -5.92 12.94
N GLY A 31 0.58 -5.64 13.81
CA GLY A 31 0.75 -5.86 15.24
C GLY A 31 -0.38 -5.29 16.09
N MET A 32 -0.03 -4.82 17.28
CA MET A 32 -0.98 -4.37 18.30
C MET A 32 -0.92 -2.87 18.58
N LYS A 33 -2.02 -2.18 18.31
CA LYS A 33 -2.25 -0.77 18.60
C LYS A 33 -3.19 -0.64 19.80
N LYS A 34 -2.66 -0.14 20.92
CA LYS A 34 -3.43 0.04 22.16
C LYS A 34 -4.38 1.24 22.07
N ASN A 35 -3.91 2.36 21.52
CA ASN A 35 -4.70 3.57 21.35
C ASN A 35 -4.75 3.92 19.86
N PRO A 36 -5.93 3.92 19.22
CA PRO A 36 -6.05 4.14 17.79
C PRO A 36 -5.73 5.58 17.37
N ASN A 37 -5.81 6.54 18.30
CA ASN A 37 -5.64 7.97 18.03
C ASN A 37 -4.19 8.45 18.17
N VAL A 38 -3.26 7.57 18.56
CA VAL A 38 -1.83 7.91 18.68
C VAL A 38 -1.01 7.13 17.65
N PRO A 39 0.08 7.69 17.11
CA PRO A 39 0.89 7.00 16.10
C PRO A 39 1.47 5.64 16.51
N PRO A 40 1.97 5.42 17.74
CA PRO A 40 2.64 4.17 18.09
C PRO A 40 1.75 2.93 18.02
N PHE A 41 2.34 1.80 17.66
CA PHE A 41 1.81 0.45 17.87
C PHE A 41 3.00 -0.51 18.04
N VAL A 42 2.76 -1.67 18.67
CA VAL A 42 3.77 -2.73 18.82
C VAL A 42 3.76 -3.55 17.54
N GLU A 43 4.84 -3.48 16.76
CA GLU A 43 4.99 -4.28 15.56
C GLU A 43 5.35 -5.74 15.92
N TYR A 44 4.64 -6.68 15.30
CA TYR A 44 4.94 -8.10 15.40
C TYR A 44 5.71 -8.60 14.18
N ARG A 45 5.41 -8.02 13.01
CA ARG A 45 6.05 -8.38 11.75
C ARG A 45 5.97 -7.23 10.76
N GLU A 46 7.04 -7.10 9.98
CA GLU A 46 7.13 -6.26 8.80
C GLU A 46 7.63 -7.10 7.62
N ASP A 47 7.03 -6.91 6.45
CA ASP A 47 7.57 -7.43 5.19
C ASP A 47 7.44 -6.39 4.08
N ARG A 48 8.38 -6.45 3.15
CA ARG A 48 8.42 -5.58 1.98
C ARG A 48 8.45 -6.40 0.70
N SER A 49 7.75 -5.91 -0.32
CA SER A 49 7.79 -6.43 -1.68
C SER A 49 7.90 -5.29 -2.68
N ASN A 50 8.32 -5.58 -3.91
CA ASN A 50 8.48 -4.57 -4.96
C ASN A 50 7.76 -5.03 -6.23
N HIS A 51 6.99 -4.13 -6.82
CA HIS A 51 6.15 -4.42 -7.98
C HIS A 51 6.37 -3.39 -9.06
N TYR A 52 6.43 -3.82 -10.32
CA TYR A 52 6.52 -2.95 -11.47
C TYR A 52 5.15 -2.77 -12.11
N PHE A 53 4.81 -1.53 -12.44
CA PHE A 53 3.59 -1.15 -13.15
C PHE A 53 3.94 -0.27 -14.34
N LYS A 54 3.15 -0.35 -15.41
CA LYS A 54 3.35 0.48 -16.59
C LYS A 54 3.02 1.96 -16.34
N SER A 55 2.11 2.22 -15.41
CA SER A 55 1.68 3.57 -15.05
C SER A 55 1.01 3.60 -13.68
N ASN A 56 0.77 4.81 -13.14
CA ASN A 56 -0.06 4.94 -11.95
C ASN A 56 -1.52 4.51 -12.20
N TYR A 57 -2.02 4.57 -13.43
CA TYR A 57 -3.34 4.03 -13.77
C TYR A 57 -3.38 2.51 -13.63
N ASP A 58 -2.36 1.82 -14.16
CA ASP A 58 -2.19 0.36 -14.03
C ASP A 58 -2.09 -0.06 -12.56
N LEU A 59 -1.39 0.73 -11.74
CA LEU A 59 -1.38 0.57 -10.28
C LEU A 59 -2.79 0.66 -9.68
N GLN A 60 -3.62 1.64 -10.09
CA GLN A 60 -4.95 1.85 -9.51
C GLN A 60 -5.87 0.65 -9.76
N ILE A 61 -5.93 0.17 -11.00
CA ILE A 61 -6.85 -0.92 -11.39
C ILE A 61 -6.39 -2.29 -10.88
N ASN A 62 -5.11 -2.43 -10.54
CA ASN A 62 -4.54 -3.67 -10.01
C ASN A 62 -4.38 -3.62 -8.49
N LEU A 63 -3.31 -3.02 -7.98
CA LEU A 63 -2.98 -3.09 -6.54
C LEU A 63 -4.00 -2.34 -5.69
N VAL A 64 -4.36 -1.10 -6.04
CA VAL A 64 -5.26 -0.29 -5.20
C VAL A 64 -6.68 -0.87 -5.17
N ALA A 65 -7.20 -1.30 -6.33
CA ALA A 65 -8.47 -2.01 -6.39
C ALA A 65 -8.48 -3.27 -5.51
N ASP A 66 -7.37 -3.99 -5.48
CA ASP A 66 -7.24 -5.23 -4.72
C ASP A 66 -7.05 -5.00 -3.22
N ILE A 67 -6.36 -3.92 -2.82
CA ILE A 67 -6.32 -3.42 -1.44
C ILE A 67 -7.74 -3.15 -0.97
N ASN A 68 -8.51 -2.36 -1.73
CA ASN A 68 -9.88 -2.02 -1.36
C ASN A 68 -10.80 -3.24 -1.29
N LYS A 69 -10.59 -4.23 -2.16
CA LYS A 69 -11.40 -5.45 -2.21
C LYS A 69 -11.07 -6.47 -1.12
N ARG A 70 -9.79 -6.64 -0.76
CA ARG A 70 -9.32 -7.79 0.03
C ARG A 70 -8.52 -7.45 1.28
N PHE A 71 -7.72 -6.37 1.28
CA PHE A 71 -6.87 -6.03 2.43
C PHE A 71 -7.68 -5.67 3.67
N PHE A 72 -8.80 -4.96 3.48
CA PHE A 72 -9.67 -4.50 4.57
C PHE A 72 -10.70 -5.54 5.04
N SER A 73 -10.39 -6.83 4.90
CA SER A 73 -11.27 -7.92 5.30
C SER A 73 -10.62 -8.77 6.39
N ASP A 74 -11.41 -9.21 7.35
CA ASP A 74 -11.09 -10.22 8.36
C ASP A 74 -11.31 -11.66 7.86
N GLU A 75 -11.86 -11.83 6.66
CA GLU A 75 -12.14 -13.12 6.01
C GLU A 75 -10.83 -13.77 5.51
N PRO A 76 -10.47 -14.97 6.00
CA PRO A 76 -9.24 -15.65 5.56
C PRO A 76 -9.18 -15.89 4.06
N SER A 77 -10.33 -16.18 3.44
CA SER A 77 -10.46 -16.39 1.99
C SER A 77 -10.20 -15.13 1.15
N LYS A 78 -10.16 -13.94 1.76
CA LYS A 78 -9.89 -12.67 1.08
C LYS A 78 -8.49 -12.17 1.41
N VAL A 79 -8.17 -11.97 2.68
CA VAL A 79 -6.94 -11.30 3.10
C VAL A 79 -5.71 -12.19 2.93
N LEU A 80 -5.79 -13.49 3.17
CA LEU A 80 -4.62 -14.37 3.04
C LEU A 80 -4.18 -14.52 1.56
N PRO A 81 -5.09 -14.74 0.58
CA PRO A 81 -4.71 -14.70 -0.83
C PRO A 81 -4.29 -13.32 -1.35
N PHE A 82 -4.63 -12.23 -0.65
CA PHE A 82 -4.08 -10.91 -0.96
C PHE A 82 -2.60 -10.86 -0.59
N LEU A 83 -2.24 -11.36 0.60
CA LEU A 83 -0.85 -11.43 1.05
C LEU A 83 0.00 -12.34 0.17
N ASP A 84 -0.50 -13.52 -0.19
CA ASP A 84 0.21 -14.44 -1.09
C ASP A 84 0.54 -13.81 -2.45
N LYS A 85 -0.39 -13.01 -2.98
CA LYS A 85 -0.23 -12.35 -4.28
C LYS A 85 0.78 -11.21 -4.23
N TRP A 86 0.71 -10.38 -3.19
CA TRP A 86 1.43 -9.10 -3.18
C TRP A 86 2.70 -9.10 -2.37
N PHE A 87 2.98 -10.08 -1.50
CA PHE A 87 4.18 -10.07 -0.67
C PHE A 87 5.17 -11.16 -1.09
N PHE A 88 4.83 -12.41 -0.83
CA PHE A 88 5.62 -13.57 -1.23
C PHE A 88 4.74 -14.82 -1.20
N ASN A 89 5.17 -15.86 -1.92
CA ASN A 89 4.46 -17.13 -1.94
C ASN A 89 4.33 -17.69 -0.52
N HIS A 90 3.11 -18.07 -0.12
CA HIS A 90 2.77 -18.57 1.21
C HIS A 90 2.79 -17.53 2.35
N ALA A 91 2.82 -16.23 2.04
CA ALA A 91 2.63 -15.17 3.03
C ALA A 91 1.33 -15.35 3.84
N GLY A 92 0.23 -15.76 3.19
CA GLY A 92 -1.03 -16.04 3.87
C GLY A 92 -0.93 -17.11 4.95
N THR A 93 -0.13 -18.15 4.74
CA THR A 93 0.12 -19.19 5.75
C THR A 93 0.85 -18.63 6.97
N ILE A 94 1.89 -17.84 6.74
CA ILE A 94 2.72 -17.26 7.81
C ILE A 94 1.94 -16.19 8.59
N TYR A 95 1.23 -15.32 7.88
CA TYR A 95 0.47 -14.23 8.48
C TYR A 95 -0.83 -14.67 9.16
N ARG A 96 -1.31 -15.91 8.93
CA ARG A 96 -2.55 -16.40 9.52
C ARG A 96 -2.57 -16.27 11.06
N ALA A 97 -1.52 -16.74 11.73
CA ALA A 97 -1.43 -16.62 13.19
C ALA A 97 -1.23 -15.16 13.63
N ILE A 98 -0.36 -14.44 12.91
CA ILE A 98 -0.03 -13.05 13.21
C ILE A 98 -1.27 -12.15 13.15
N LEU A 99 -2.11 -12.30 12.12
CA LEU A 99 -3.34 -11.51 11.97
C LEU A 99 -4.41 -11.87 13.00
N ARG A 100 -4.42 -13.12 13.51
CA ARG A 100 -5.31 -13.52 14.62
C ARG A 100 -4.90 -12.85 15.93
N ASP A 101 -3.61 -12.60 16.12
CA ASP A 101 -3.08 -11.99 17.36
C ASP A 101 -2.96 -10.46 17.25
N SER A 102 -3.10 -9.90 16.05
CA SER A 102 -2.94 -8.47 15.76
C SER A 102 -4.27 -7.76 15.66
N ASN A 103 -4.30 -6.48 16.02
CA ASN A 103 -5.49 -5.63 15.91
C ASN A 103 -5.28 -4.42 14.97
N TYR A 104 -4.10 -4.32 14.37
CA TYR A 104 -3.73 -3.24 13.47
C TYR A 104 -2.81 -3.75 12.36
N ALA A 105 -3.10 -3.34 11.13
CA ALA A 105 -2.23 -3.53 9.98
C ALA A 105 -2.02 -2.21 9.24
N PHE A 106 -0.84 -1.98 8.70
CA PHE A 106 -0.48 -0.74 8.03
C PHE A 106 0.25 -1.04 6.73
N LEU A 107 -0.35 -0.60 5.61
CA LEU A 107 0.18 -0.85 4.28
C LEU A 107 0.67 0.45 3.64
N GLN A 108 1.91 0.47 3.17
CA GLN A 108 2.58 1.64 2.64
C GLN A 108 3.12 1.35 1.23
N PRO A 109 2.37 1.68 0.16
CA PRO A 109 2.87 1.60 -1.21
C PRO A 109 3.64 2.86 -1.57
N GLU A 110 4.96 2.79 -1.44
CA GLU A 110 5.84 3.87 -1.89
C GLU A 110 5.94 3.87 -3.42
N ARG A 111 5.53 4.98 -4.04
CA ARG A 111 5.44 5.13 -5.50
C ARG A 111 6.70 5.81 -6.04
N ILE A 112 7.49 5.05 -6.78
CA ILE A 112 8.78 5.45 -7.35
C ILE A 112 8.61 5.51 -8.87
N PHE A 113 8.39 6.71 -9.41
CA PHE A 113 8.24 6.93 -10.85
C PHE A 113 9.61 6.87 -11.51
N LEU A 114 9.73 6.05 -12.56
CA LEU A 114 10.90 6.03 -13.43
C LEU A 114 10.63 7.00 -14.57
N MET A 115 11.46 8.03 -14.72
CA MET A 115 11.23 9.10 -15.70
C MET A 115 11.84 8.74 -17.06
N GLU A 116 11.27 9.27 -18.14
CA GLU A 116 11.86 9.14 -19.49
C GLU A 116 13.03 10.12 -19.69
N ASP A 117 12.83 11.37 -19.24
CA ASP A 117 13.79 12.47 -19.35
C ASP A 117 14.10 13.04 -17.96
N GLY A 118 15.21 13.79 -17.85
CA GLY A 118 15.56 14.51 -16.63
C GLY A 118 16.10 13.62 -15.49
N GLU A 119 15.59 13.83 -14.27
CA GLU A 119 15.96 13.05 -13.09
C GLU A 119 15.43 11.61 -13.22
N PRO A 120 16.26 10.57 -13.04
CA PRO A 120 15.90 9.20 -13.39
C PRO A 120 14.76 8.64 -12.53
N ILE A 121 14.56 9.21 -11.34
CA ILE A 121 13.56 8.77 -10.37
C ILE A 121 12.84 9.98 -9.79
N PHE A 122 11.51 9.91 -9.76
CA PHE A 122 10.67 10.86 -9.04
C PHE A 122 9.83 10.16 -7.98
N ILE A 123 9.87 10.71 -6.76
CA ILE A 123 9.04 10.25 -5.64
C ILE A 123 8.27 11.47 -5.13
N SER A 124 6.94 11.43 -5.25
CA SER A 124 6.11 12.51 -4.73
C SER A 124 6.19 12.57 -3.19
N PRO A 125 6.31 13.76 -2.58
CA PRO A 125 6.17 13.93 -1.14
C PRO A 125 4.74 13.65 -0.67
N LEU A 126 3.74 13.69 -1.56
CA LEU A 126 2.37 13.35 -1.24
C LEU A 126 2.22 11.82 -1.14
N LYS A 127 2.18 11.33 0.10
CA LYS A 127 2.06 9.91 0.41
C LYS A 127 0.62 9.51 0.67
N HIS A 128 0.28 8.29 0.30
CA HIS A 128 -0.99 7.67 0.65
C HIS A 128 -0.73 6.28 1.22
N TYR A 129 -1.23 6.05 2.44
CA TYR A 129 -1.07 4.80 3.17
C TYR A 129 -2.43 4.25 3.59
N TYR A 130 -2.49 2.95 3.88
CA TYR A 130 -3.72 2.26 4.24
C TYR A 130 -3.61 1.71 5.68
N PRO A 131 -3.98 2.51 6.69
CA PRO A 131 -4.15 2.02 8.05
C PRO A 131 -5.42 1.19 8.17
N HIS A 132 -5.29 -0.02 8.70
CA HIS A 132 -6.39 -0.91 9.00
C HIS A 132 -6.45 -1.14 10.51
N ASN A 133 -7.32 -0.38 11.17
CA ASN A 133 -7.65 -0.59 12.57
C ASN A 133 -8.73 -1.67 12.68
N CYS A 134 -8.30 -2.90 12.99
CA CYS A 134 -9.18 -4.06 13.11
C CYS A 134 -9.94 -4.03 14.44
N ALA A 135 -9.31 -3.53 15.51
CA ALA A 135 -9.92 -3.38 16.84
C ALA A 135 -11.21 -2.57 16.84
N SER A 136 -11.29 -1.50 16.03
CA SER A 136 -12.49 -0.66 15.93
C SER A 136 -13.49 -1.14 14.87
N ARG A 137 -13.14 -2.15 14.07
CA ARG A 137 -13.91 -2.55 12.88
C ARG A 137 -14.66 -3.86 13.06
N TYR A 138 -14.13 -4.78 13.87
CA TYR A 138 -14.67 -6.13 14.03
C TYR A 138 -14.95 -6.44 15.51
N ASP A 139 -15.99 -7.22 15.78
CA ASP A 139 -16.41 -7.57 17.14
C ASP A 139 -15.33 -8.34 17.91
N HIS A 140 -14.58 -9.21 17.20
CA HIS A 140 -13.47 -9.97 17.77
C HIS A 140 -12.17 -9.15 17.90
N GLN A 141 -12.18 -7.87 17.48
CA GLN A 141 -11.09 -6.90 17.66
C GLN A 141 -9.73 -7.25 17.04
N HIS A 142 -9.65 -8.30 16.23
CA HIS A 142 -8.42 -8.77 15.58
C HIS A 142 -8.52 -8.67 14.05
N CYS A 143 -7.39 -8.79 13.34
CA CYS A 143 -7.37 -8.64 11.88
C CYS A 143 -7.75 -9.91 11.10
N LEU A 144 -7.96 -11.03 11.78
CA LEU A 144 -8.47 -12.26 11.17
C LEU A 144 -9.45 -12.94 12.11
N LYS A 145 -10.62 -13.31 11.60
CA LYS A 145 -11.56 -14.11 12.38
C LYS A 145 -11.07 -15.55 12.53
N GLN A 146 -11.44 -16.20 13.62
CA GLN A 146 -11.20 -17.63 13.79
C GLN A 146 -12.18 -18.41 12.90
N GLU A 147 -11.67 -19.40 12.15
CA GLU A 147 -12.52 -20.36 11.45
C GLU A 147 -12.92 -21.41 12.50
N LEU A 148 -14.23 -21.55 12.73
CA LEU A 148 -14.84 -22.60 13.55
C LEU A 148 -14.75 -23.94 12.82
#